data_AF-A0AAE0IN82-F1
#
_entry.id   AF-A0AAE0IN82-F1
#
_cell.length_a   1.000
_cell.length_b   1.000
_cell.length_c   1.000
_cell.angle_alpha   90.00
_cell.angle_beta   90.00
_cell.angle_gamma   90.00
#
_symmetry.space_group_name_H-M   'P 1'
#
loop_
_entity.id
_entity.type
_entity.pdbx_description
1 polymer ?
#
loop_
_entity_poly.entity_id
_entity_poly.type
_entity_poly.pdbx_seq_one_letter_code
_entity_poly.pdbx_strand_id
1 'polypeptide(L)'
;MNNPPSSSPSASSPPSLTRRTRIVCIGDTHNSTVKLPKGDVLIHAGDLTNQGSYSELSKSIQWLEKADFEAKIVIAGNHDITLDRDFYSQHGQSFHNQHPQDPAKCLALLASSPTITYLCHNPVTIQLKDPIGPRTEFTIFGSPYSPRNGLWAFGYDRSTQGTEHTGTQTAGEPTAREIWGTIPIDIDVLVTHTPPLTHCDQSSVAGDHLGCEELLTVLSQIRPRLHVCGHIHPGRGAERVRWKAGNPDSRGHVAYDEAAVERWEDPSPDPRSAKISLVDLTARGGNRPLDFHDLEPVPGVSCSPTLLPAGTLHHGNVPIDRDERDRDSGLSRTSRTGSDLNPSLATDTPSIGSDSLNPARSDQAAFVAGTGRCETCVVNCSVVATNWPHAGGKQLNKPVVVDLDLPVRV
;
A
#
# COMPACT_ATOMS: atom_id res chain seq x y z
N MET A 1 12.25 -50.79 35.91
CA MET A 1 12.95 -49.75 35.13
C MET A 1 12.34 -49.76 33.74
N ASN A 2 11.37 -48.88 33.50
CA ASN A 2 10.73 -48.73 32.19
C ASN A 2 11.43 -47.56 31.49
N ASN A 3 12.17 -47.84 30.41
CA ASN A 3 12.67 -46.80 29.52
C ASN A 3 11.50 -46.25 28.69
N PRO A 4 11.41 -44.92 28.47
CA PRO A 4 10.42 -44.36 27.56
C PRO A 4 10.84 -44.66 26.10
N PRO A 5 9.88 -44.73 25.16
CA PRO A 5 10.18 -44.95 23.75
C PRO A 5 10.91 -43.74 23.17
N SER A 6 11.94 -44.01 22.37
CA SER A 6 12.65 -43.01 21.58
C SER A 6 11.70 -42.31 20.62
N SER A 7 11.54 -41.00 20.76
CA SER A 7 10.87 -40.17 19.77
C SER A 7 11.66 -40.19 18.46
N SER A 8 11.05 -40.75 17.43
CA SER A 8 11.50 -40.61 16.04
C SER A 8 11.52 -39.12 15.66
N PRO A 9 12.52 -38.64 14.91
CA PRO A 9 12.50 -37.27 14.39
C PRO A 9 11.30 -37.14 13.45
N SER A 10 10.43 -36.16 13.73
CA SER A 10 9.34 -35.77 12.85
C SER A 10 9.94 -35.39 11.49
N ALA A 11 9.56 -36.12 10.44
CA ALA A 11 9.95 -35.80 9.07
C ALA A 11 9.44 -34.40 8.74
N SER A 12 10.36 -33.45 8.56
CA SER A 12 10.06 -32.13 8.02
C SER A 12 9.46 -32.28 6.62
N SER A 13 8.35 -31.60 6.36
CA SER A 13 7.78 -31.42 5.01
C SER A 13 8.87 -30.98 4.03
N PRO A 14 8.83 -31.39 2.75
CA PRO A 14 9.72 -30.82 1.75
C PRO A 14 9.50 -29.30 1.67
N PRO A 15 10.56 -28.49 1.48
CA PRO A 15 10.43 -27.04 1.37
C PRO A 15 9.44 -26.66 0.27
N SER A 16 8.66 -25.60 0.51
CA SER A 16 7.74 -25.06 -0.49
C SER A 16 8.49 -24.82 -1.81
N LEU A 17 7.96 -25.36 -2.91
CA LEU A 17 8.58 -25.18 -4.21
C LEU A 17 8.46 -23.70 -4.60
N THR A 18 9.59 -23.03 -4.83
CA THR A 18 9.60 -21.65 -5.33
C THR A 18 10.04 -21.59 -6.78
N ARG A 19 9.58 -20.54 -7.49
CA ARG A 19 10.04 -20.20 -8.84
C ARG A 19 10.30 -18.71 -8.94
N ARG A 20 11.37 -18.37 -9.68
CA ARG A 20 11.68 -16.98 -10.06
C ARG A 20 10.49 -16.35 -10.76
N THR A 21 10.00 -15.28 -10.17
CA THR A 21 9.00 -14.35 -10.72
C THR A 21 9.69 -13.01 -10.95
N ARG A 22 9.56 -12.46 -12.15
CA ARG A 22 10.09 -11.14 -12.52
C ARG A 22 9.04 -10.08 -12.31
N ILE A 23 9.30 -9.19 -11.37
CA ILE A 23 8.43 -8.06 -11.01
C ILE A 23 9.06 -6.79 -11.57
N VAL A 24 8.30 -6.02 -12.34
CA VAL A 24 8.68 -4.69 -12.82
C VAL A 24 8.00 -3.66 -11.93
N CYS A 25 8.81 -2.85 -11.25
CA CYS A 25 8.35 -1.84 -10.30
C CYS A 25 8.50 -0.45 -10.90
N ILE A 26 7.41 0.31 -10.88
CA ILE A 26 7.34 1.74 -11.24
C ILE A 26 6.47 2.48 -10.22
N GLY A 27 6.62 3.79 -10.14
CA GLY A 27 5.82 4.69 -9.32
C GLY A 27 6.11 6.12 -9.75
N ASP A 28 5.31 7.08 -9.29
CA ASP A 28 5.57 8.51 -9.54
C ASP A 28 5.73 8.84 -11.02
N THR A 29 4.86 8.29 -11.86
CA THR A 29 4.95 8.51 -13.31
C THR A 29 4.46 9.91 -13.68
N HIS A 30 3.52 10.48 -12.93
CA HIS A 30 3.09 11.88 -13.07
C HIS A 30 2.74 12.21 -14.53
N ASN A 31 1.81 11.46 -15.12
CA ASN A 31 1.40 11.51 -16.54
C ASN A 31 2.46 11.13 -17.57
N SER A 32 3.65 10.69 -17.17
CA SER A 32 4.66 10.18 -18.08
C SER A 32 4.51 8.68 -18.31
N THR A 33 5.05 8.21 -19.42
CA THR A 33 5.17 6.78 -19.71
C THR A 33 6.64 6.43 -19.89
N VAL A 34 6.98 5.18 -19.60
CA VAL A 34 8.35 4.66 -19.75
C VAL A 34 8.34 3.36 -20.55
N LYS A 35 9.49 3.00 -21.11
CA LYS A 35 9.67 1.70 -21.73
C LYS A 35 9.69 0.63 -20.65
N LEU A 36 8.68 -0.23 -20.64
CA LEU A 36 8.59 -1.36 -19.71
C LEU A 36 9.44 -2.53 -20.23
N PRO A 37 10.40 -3.06 -19.44
CA PRO A 37 11.04 -4.33 -19.76
C PRO A 37 10.07 -5.50 -19.61
N LYS A 38 10.40 -6.66 -20.19
CA LYS A 38 9.60 -7.88 -19.99
C LYS A 38 9.62 -8.33 -18.53
N GLY A 39 8.48 -8.73 -18.01
CA GLY A 39 8.33 -9.36 -16.70
C GLY A 39 7.00 -10.11 -16.60
N ASP A 40 6.80 -10.76 -15.47
CA ASP A 40 5.58 -11.53 -15.18
C ASP A 40 4.52 -10.65 -14.50
N VAL A 41 4.99 -9.75 -13.61
CA VAL A 41 4.16 -8.85 -12.81
C VAL A 41 4.60 -7.40 -13.00
N LEU A 42 3.65 -6.48 -13.15
CA LEU A 42 3.88 -5.03 -13.10
C LEU A 42 3.26 -4.47 -11.81
N ILE A 43 4.02 -3.66 -11.07
CA ILE A 43 3.55 -2.92 -9.89
C ILE A 43 3.72 -1.41 -10.14
N HIS A 44 2.63 -0.64 -9.96
CA HIS A 44 2.66 0.83 -9.92
C HIS A 44 2.39 1.35 -8.49
N ALA A 45 3.40 1.96 -7.86
CA ALA A 45 3.38 2.40 -6.46
C ALA A 45 2.80 3.82 -6.24
N GLY A 46 1.74 4.17 -6.97
CA GLY A 46 1.06 5.47 -6.82
C GLY A 46 1.63 6.60 -7.66
N ASP A 47 0.94 7.74 -7.63
CA ASP A 47 1.20 8.95 -8.41
C ASP A 47 1.23 8.68 -9.92
N LEU A 48 0.11 8.13 -10.41
CA LEU A 48 -0.12 7.93 -11.84
C LEU A 48 -0.23 9.27 -12.59
N THR A 49 -0.67 10.31 -11.88
CA THR A 49 -1.08 11.59 -12.44
C THR A 49 -0.40 12.78 -11.74
N ASN A 50 -0.57 13.99 -12.29
CA ASN A 50 -0.14 15.21 -11.59
C ASN A 50 -1.21 15.71 -10.62
N GLN A 51 -2.49 15.62 -11.00
CA GLN A 51 -3.60 16.17 -10.21
C GLN A 51 -4.88 15.34 -10.32
N GLY A 52 -4.80 14.07 -10.71
CA GLY A 52 -5.93 13.15 -10.65
C GLY A 52 -7.12 13.49 -11.55
N SER A 53 -7.01 14.31 -12.59
CA SER A 53 -8.17 14.51 -13.47
C SER A 53 -8.56 13.19 -14.16
N TYR A 54 -9.84 13.03 -14.50
CA TYR A 54 -10.32 11.85 -15.24
C TYR A 54 -9.50 11.61 -16.52
N SER A 55 -9.13 12.69 -17.20
CA SER A 55 -8.36 12.62 -18.46
C SER A 55 -6.93 12.12 -18.26
N GLU A 56 -6.29 12.48 -17.14
CA GLU A 56 -4.96 12.00 -16.77
C GLU A 56 -5.03 10.53 -16.39
N LEU A 57 -5.94 10.18 -15.47
CA LEU A 57 -6.16 8.80 -15.04
C LEU A 57 -6.47 7.88 -16.23
N SER A 58 -7.40 8.28 -17.11
CA SER A 58 -7.77 7.47 -18.28
C SER A 58 -6.57 7.22 -19.20
N LYS A 59 -5.69 8.20 -19.42
CA LYS A 59 -4.47 8.02 -20.23
C LYS A 59 -3.48 7.06 -19.57
N SER A 60 -3.21 7.24 -18.27
CA SER A 60 -2.29 6.39 -17.52
C SER A 60 -2.79 4.94 -17.45
N ILE A 61 -4.08 4.74 -17.18
CA ILE A 61 -4.72 3.42 -17.10
C ILE A 61 -4.70 2.72 -18.46
N GLN A 62 -5.08 3.41 -19.54
CA GLN A 62 -5.01 2.83 -20.89
C GLN A 62 -3.58 2.41 -21.29
N TRP A 63 -2.55 3.12 -20.82
CA TRP A 63 -1.16 2.73 -21.04
C TRP A 63 -0.80 1.45 -20.26
N LEU A 64 -1.21 1.37 -18.99
CA LEU A 64 -0.97 0.20 -18.14
C LEU A 64 -1.73 -1.04 -18.62
N GLU A 65 -2.99 -0.90 -19.06
CA GLU A 65 -3.80 -2.02 -19.57
C GLU A 65 -3.15 -2.69 -20.80
N LYS A 66 -2.52 -1.87 -21.66
CA LYS A 66 -1.79 -2.34 -22.85
C LYS A 66 -0.47 -3.02 -22.54
N ALA A 67 0.02 -2.94 -21.31
CA ALA A 67 1.28 -3.57 -20.92
C ALA A 67 1.12 -5.10 -20.88
N ASP A 68 2.07 -5.79 -21.49
CA ASP A 68 2.13 -7.25 -21.63
C ASP A 68 2.73 -7.90 -20.36
N PHE A 69 1.89 -7.97 -19.33
CA PHE A 69 2.17 -8.61 -18.05
C PHE A 69 0.95 -9.44 -17.64
N GLU A 70 1.19 -10.59 -17.02
CA GLU A 70 0.12 -11.46 -16.56
C GLU A 70 -0.66 -10.83 -15.41
N ALA A 71 0.04 -10.18 -14.47
CA ALA A 71 -0.58 -9.41 -13.40
C ALA A 71 -0.11 -7.96 -13.41
N LYS A 72 -1.05 -7.02 -13.23
CA LYS A 72 -0.80 -5.57 -13.12
C LYS A 72 -1.43 -5.07 -11.83
N ILE A 73 -0.62 -4.74 -10.84
CA ILE A 73 -1.07 -4.21 -9.54
C ILE A 73 -0.83 -2.71 -9.50
N VAL A 74 -1.84 -1.95 -9.08
CA VAL A 74 -1.77 -0.49 -9.00
C VAL A 74 -2.31 -0.04 -7.63
N ILE A 75 -1.58 0.87 -6.99
CA ILE A 75 -2.12 1.70 -5.90
C ILE A 75 -2.19 3.15 -6.38
N ALA A 76 -2.99 3.98 -5.72
CA ALA A 76 -2.97 5.44 -5.90
C ALA A 76 -1.81 6.06 -5.11
N GLY A 77 -1.49 7.33 -5.41
CA GLY A 77 -0.63 8.18 -4.57
C GLY A 77 -1.32 9.51 -4.23
N ASN A 78 -0.59 10.42 -3.59
CA ASN A 78 -1.15 11.68 -3.08
C ASN A 78 -1.55 12.66 -4.21
N HIS A 79 -1.01 12.49 -5.42
CA HIS A 79 -1.38 13.28 -6.61
C HIS A 79 -2.62 12.77 -7.34
N ASP A 80 -3.07 11.54 -7.07
CA ASP A 80 -4.25 10.94 -7.70
C ASP A 80 -5.54 11.38 -6.97
N ILE A 81 -5.69 12.69 -6.76
CA ILE A 81 -6.59 13.28 -5.74
C ILE A 81 -8.07 12.91 -5.88
N THR A 82 -8.55 12.57 -7.08
CA THR A 82 -9.96 12.16 -7.26
C THR A 82 -10.23 10.73 -6.81
N LEU A 83 -9.17 9.95 -6.54
CA LEU A 83 -9.29 8.60 -5.99
C LEU A 83 -9.47 8.60 -4.47
N ASP A 84 -9.19 9.73 -3.81
CA ASP A 84 -9.57 10.01 -2.43
C ASP A 84 -10.85 10.85 -2.43
N ARG A 85 -12.00 10.19 -2.29
CA ARG A 85 -13.31 10.84 -2.37
C ARG A 85 -13.48 11.93 -1.31
N ASP A 86 -13.01 11.66 -0.09
CA ASP A 86 -13.26 12.53 1.04
C ASP A 86 -12.36 13.78 0.92
N PHE A 87 -11.08 13.62 0.57
CA PHE A 87 -10.19 14.72 0.21
C PHE A 87 -10.76 15.54 -0.96
N TYR A 88 -11.19 14.88 -2.04
CA TYR A 88 -11.68 15.58 -3.22
C TYR A 88 -12.96 16.38 -2.94
N SER A 89 -13.86 15.86 -2.09
CA SER A 89 -15.08 16.57 -1.70
C SER A 89 -14.77 17.88 -0.95
N GLN A 90 -13.71 17.88 -0.14
CA GLN A 90 -13.32 19.03 0.70
C GLN A 90 -12.42 20.01 -0.04
N HIS A 91 -11.52 19.51 -0.89
CA HIS A 91 -10.41 20.29 -1.46
C HIS A 91 -10.40 20.32 -2.98
N GLY A 92 -11.22 19.52 -3.67
CA GLY A 92 -11.20 19.38 -5.12
C GLY A 92 -11.41 20.69 -5.88
N GLN A 93 -12.16 21.65 -5.31
CA GLN A 93 -12.32 22.98 -5.90
C GLN A 93 -10.99 23.75 -6.00
N SER A 94 -10.03 23.52 -5.10
CA SER A 94 -8.71 24.16 -5.15
C SER A 94 -7.85 23.68 -6.32
N PHE A 95 -8.14 22.48 -6.84
CA PHE A 95 -7.41 21.85 -7.95
C PHE A 95 -8.15 21.96 -9.28
N HIS A 96 -9.46 21.73 -9.26
CA HIS A 96 -10.29 21.55 -10.44
C HIS A 96 -11.47 22.55 -10.48
N ASN A 97 -11.26 23.81 -10.09
CA ASN A 97 -12.31 24.83 -10.05
C ASN A 97 -13.06 25.03 -11.37
N GLN A 98 -12.34 25.01 -12.50
CA GLN A 98 -12.92 25.23 -13.83
C GLN A 98 -13.59 23.98 -14.37
N HIS A 99 -13.08 22.80 -14.00
CA HIS A 99 -13.53 21.52 -14.52
C HIS A 99 -13.66 20.50 -13.38
N PRO A 100 -14.70 20.62 -12.52
CA PRO A 100 -14.91 19.67 -11.44
C PRO A 100 -15.03 18.24 -11.98
N GLN A 101 -14.25 17.34 -11.40
CA GLN A 101 -14.25 15.91 -11.69
C GLN A 101 -15.30 15.15 -10.88
N ASP A 102 -15.62 13.95 -11.34
CA ASP A 102 -16.49 12.99 -10.67
C ASP A 102 -15.63 11.84 -10.10
N PRO A 103 -15.38 11.81 -8.78
CA PRO A 103 -14.56 10.77 -8.13
C PRO A 103 -15.03 9.34 -8.43
N ALA A 104 -16.35 9.12 -8.54
CA ALA A 104 -16.88 7.78 -8.79
C ALA A 104 -16.49 7.30 -10.19
N LYS A 105 -16.55 8.18 -11.20
CA LYS A 105 -16.09 7.87 -12.56
C LYS A 105 -14.58 7.67 -12.63
N CYS A 106 -13.82 8.46 -11.88
CA CYS A 106 -12.36 8.33 -11.82
C CYS A 106 -11.96 6.98 -11.21
N LEU A 107 -12.55 6.60 -10.07
CA LEU A 107 -12.32 5.31 -9.43
C LEU A 107 -12.75 4.14 -10.33
N ALA A 108 -13.87 4.27 -11.05
CA ALA A 108 -14.37 3.24 -11.95
C ALA A 108 -13.37 2.84 -13.04
N LEU A 109 -12.50 3.77 -13.50
CA LEU A 109 -11.45 3.44 -14.47
C LEU A 109 -10.49 2.35 -13.97
N LEU A 110 -10.18 2.33 -12.67
CA LEU A 110 -9.32 1.33 -12.03
C LEU A 110 -10.14 0.13 -11.57
N ALA A 111 -11.22 0.37 -10.82
CA ALA A 111 -12.02 -0.67 -10.19
C ALA A 111 -12.73 -1.60 -11.19
N SER A 112 -13.02 -1.11 -12.40
CA SER A 112 -13.65 -1.89 -13.47
C SER A 112 -12.67 -2.36 -14.55
N SER A 113 -11.36 -2.14 -14.38
CA SER A 113 -10.37 -2.61 -15.35
C SER A 113 -10.35 -4.14 -15.39
N PRO A 114 -10.42 -4.77 -16.57
CA PRO A 114 -10.34 -6.22 -16.69
C PRO A 114 -8.92 -6.78 -16.50
N THR A 115 -7.90 -5.91 -16.48
CA THR A 115 -6.49 -6.34 -16.44
C THR A 115 -5.68 -5.77 -15.29
N ILE A 116 -6.20 -4.78 -14.57
CA ILE A 116 -5.54 -4.14 -13.44
C ILE A 116 -6.21 -4.59 -12.14
N THR A 117 -5.39 -5.01 -11.18
CA THR A 117 -5.79 -5.17 -9.79
C THR A 117 -5.47 -3.88 -9.04
N TYR A 118 -6.50 -3.08 -8.75
CA TYR A 118 -6.36 -1.87 -7.94
C TYR A 118 -6.46 -2.20 -6.45
N LEU A 119 -5.50 -1.72 -5.66
CA LEU A 119 -5.48 -1.88 -4.21
C LEU A 119 -5.56 -0.51 -3.53
N CYS A 120 -6.44 -0.40 -2.53
CA CYS A 120 -6.68 0.81 -1.77
C CYS A 120 -6.76 0.45 -0.28
N HIS A 121 -5.60 0.21 0.32
CA HIS A 121 -5.44 -0.23 1.72
C HIS A 121 -6.10 -1.60 1.98
N ASN A 122 -5.79 -2.58 1.14
CA ASN A 122 -6.33 -3.94 1.25
C ASN A 122 -5.34 -5.00 0.73
N PRO A 123 -5.42 -6.24 1.22
CA PRO A 123 -4.70 -7.37 0.67
C PRO A 123 -5.42 -8.01 -0.53
N VAL A 124 -4.68 -8.77 -1.32
CA VAL A 124 -5.18 -9.73 -2.30
C VAL A 124 -4.16 -10.86 -2.50
N THR A 125 -4.61 -12.03 -2.98
CA THR A 125 -3.71 -13.09 -3.46
C THR A 125 -3.61 -13.03 -4.97
N ILE A 126 -2.39 -12.95 -5.50
CA ILE A 126 -2.11 -12.99 -6.94
C ILE A 126 -1.75 -14.41 -7.33
N GLN A 127 -2.35 -14.89 -8.41
CA GLN A 127 -2.08 -16.20 -8.99
C GLN A 127 -1.65 -16.02 -10.44
N LEU A 128 -0.40 -16.38 -10.74
CA LEU A 128 0.09 -16.52 -12.09
C LEU A 128 -0.24 -17.95 -12.56
N LYS A 129 -0.88 -18.06 -13.72
CA LYS A 129 -1.46 -19.28 -14.31
C LYS A 129 -0.91 -19.57 -15.70
N ASP A 130 -0.17 -18.66 -16.32
CA ASP A 130 0.42 -18.88 -17.64
C ASP A 130 1.22 -20.22 -17.64
N PRO A 131 0.85 -21.20 -18.50
CA PRO A 131 1.52 -22.49 -18.57
C PRO A 131 3.03 -22.41 -18.83
N ILE A 132 3.49 -21.37 -19.53
CA ILE A 132 4.92 -21.14 -19.80
C ILE A 132 5.56 -20.17 -18.78
N GLY A 133 4.75 -19.55 -17.92
CA GLY A 133 5.15 -18.62 -16.88
C GLY A 133 5.65 -19.28 -15.58
N PRO A 134 5.89 -18.46 -14.54
CA PRO A 134 6.41 -18.94 -13.25
C PRO A 134 5.37 -19.76 -12.47
N ARG A 135 4.07 -19.56 -12.71
CA ARG A 135 2.96 -20.24 -12.01
C ARG A 135 3.03 -20.09 -10.49
N THR A 136 3.39 -18.90 -10.03
CA THR A 136 3.55 -18.57 -8.61
C THR A 136 2.26 -18.00 -8.02
N GLU A 137 2.10 -18.18 -6.72
CA GLU A 137 1.03 -17.61 -5.92
C GLU A 137 1.64 -16.85 -4.73
N PHE A 138 1.18 -15.62 -4.50
CA PHE A 138 1.69 -14.78 -3.41
C PHE A 138 0.62 -13.80 -2.92
N THR A 139 0.73 -13.41 -1.65
CA THR A 139 -0.10 -12.38 -1.03
C THR A 139 0.53 -10.99 -1.18
N ILE A 140 -0.29 -10.00 -1.52
CA ILE A 140 0.15 -8.62 -1.67
C ILE A 140 -0.80 -7.67 -0.94
N PHE A 141 -0.26 -6.71 -0.20
CA PHE A 141 -1.03 -5.63 0.41
C PHE A 141 -0.64 -4.30 -0.23
N GLY A 142 -1.62 -3.49 -0.64
CA GLY A 142 -1.39 -2.21 -1.30
C GLY A 142 -2.06 -1.05 -0.56
N SER A 143 -1.36 0.07 -0.36
CA SER A 143 -1.92 1.24 0.31
C SER A 143 -1.41 2.59 -0.24
N PRO A 144 -2.31 3.57 -0.49
CA PRO A 144 -1.95 4.87 -1.05
C PRO A 144 -1.47 5.89 0.00
N TYR A 145 -1.61 5.57 1.30
CA TYR A 145 -1.38 6.53 2.37
C TYR A 145 0.09 6.97 2.47
N SER A 146 0.28 8.25 2.81
CA SER A 146 1.61 8.85 3.01
C SER A 146 1.59 9.93 4.10
N PRO A 147 2.73 10.22 4.75
CA PRO A 147 2.84 11.37 5.64
C PRO A 147 2.50 12.66 4.90
N ARG A 148 1.59 13.45 5.47
CA ARG A 148 1.09 14.68 4.85
C ARG A 148 2.23 15.66 4.56
N ASN A 149 2.33 16.09 3.31
CA ASN A 149 3.22 17.17 2.87
C ASN A 149 2.42 18.19 2.06
N GLY A 150 1.92 19.24 2.73
CA GLY A 150 1.00 20.19 2.11
C GLY A 150 -0.41 19.61 1.91
N LEU A 151 -1.13 20.18 0.94
CA LEU A 151 -2.52 19.84 0.67
C LEU A 151 -2.59 18.80 -0.46
N TRP A 152 -2.53 17.50 -0.12
CA TRP A 152 -2.66 16.40 -1.07
C TRP A 152 -3.47 15.24 -0.47
N ALA A 153 -3.97 14.37 -1.35
CA ALA A 153 -4.82 13.24 -0.98
C ALA A 153 -4.05 12.18 -0.18
N PHE A 154 -4.79 11.30 0.52
CA PHE A 154 -4.23 10.17 1.28
C PHE A 154 -3.15 10.57 2.30
N GLY A 155 -3.21 11.81 2.80
CA GLY A 155 -2.28 12.33 3.80
C GLY A 155 -2.74 12.01 5.23
N TYR A 156 -1.81 11.56 6.07
CA TYR A 156 -2.00 11.50 7.53
C TYR A 156 -0.89 12.28 8.23
N ASP A 157 -1.15 12.73 9.46
CA ASP A 157 -0.15 13.49 10.22
C ASP A 157 0.98 12.59 10.73
N ARG A 158 2.21 13.09 10.65
CA ARG A 158 3.37 12.41 11.23
C ARG A 158 3.17 12.25 12.74
N SER A 159 3.58 11.10 13.28
CA SER A 159 3.63 10.87 14.72
C SER A 159 4.72 11.74 15.36
N THR A 160 4.45 13.02 15.60
CA THR A 160 5.43 13.90 16.22
C THR A 160 5.42 13.71 17.74
N GLN A 161 6.42 13.01 18.28
CA GLN A 161 6.96 13.43 19.57
C GLN A 161 7.89 14.64 19.30
N GLY A 162 7.34 15.86 19.35
CA GLY A 162 8.17 17.05 19.65
C GLY A 162 8.42 18.12 18.58
N THR A 163 7.74 18.16 17.44
CA THR A 163 7.76 19.35 16.57
C THR A 163 6.38 19.97 16.44
N GLU A 164 6.31 21.29 16.58
CA GLU A 164 5.10 22.10 16.57
C GLU A 164 4.14 21.69 15.45
N HIS A 165 2.90 21.35 15.83
CA HIS A 165 1.79 21.09 14.93
C HIS A 165 1.53 22.31 14.04
N THR A 166 2.07 22.33 12.82
CA THR A 166 1.63 23.28 11.79
C THR A 166 0.40 22.77 11.04
N GLY A 167 -0.03 21.54 11.29
CA GLY A 167 -1.32 20.99 10.89
C GLY A 167 -2.17 20.74 12.13
N THR A 168 -3.37 21.28 12.18
CA THR A 168 -4.39 20.82 13.13
C THR A 168 -4.67 19.36 12.79
N GLN A 169 -4.33 18.40 13.68
CA GLN A 169 -4.95 17.08 13.62
C GLN A 169 -6.46 17.30 13.57
N THR A 170 -7.07 17.01 12.43
CA THR A 170 -8.52 17.08 12.29
C THR A 170 -9.06 15.92 13.11
N ALA A 171 -9.92 16.23 14.09
CA ALA A 171 -10.51 15.22 14.94
C ALA A 171 -11.20 14.15 14.08
N GLY A 172 -10.72 12.90 14.16
CA GLY A 172 -11.27 11.75 13.44
C GLY A 172 -10.44 11.20 12.28
N GLU A 173 -9.31 11.82 11.90
CA GLU A 173 -8.37 11.19 10.95
C GLU A 173 -7.54 10.08 11.61
N PRO A 174 -7.32 8.93 10.93
CA PRO A 174 -6.54 7.83 11.48
C PRO A 174 -5.05 8.19 11.56
N THR A 175 -4.42 7.82 12.67
CA THR A 175 -2.97 7.95 12.86
C THR A 175 -2.19 6.97 11.99
N ALA A 176 -0.90 7.25 11.76
CA ALA A 176 0.00 6.33 11.05
C ALA A 176 0.00 4.91 11.67
N ARG A 177 -0.06 4.81 13.00
CA ARG A 177 -0.13 3.52 13.70
C ARG A 177 -1.43 2.77 13.42
N GLU A 178 -2.56 3.46 13.42
CA GLU A 178 -3.86 2.86 13.11
C GLU A 178 -3.93 2.39 11.66
N ILE A 179 -3.36 3.16 10.73
CA ILE A 179 -3.26 2.77 9.31
C ILE A 179 -2.35 1.54 9.17
N TRP A 180 -1.09 1.63 9.59
CA TRP A 180 -0.11 0.57 9.30
C TRP A 180 -0.30 -0.69 10.16
N GLY A 181 -0.96 -0.58 11.31
CA GLY A 181 -1.27 -1.71 12.20
C GLY A 181 -2.30 -2.71 11.66
N THR A 182 -2.96 -2.40 10.52
CA THR A 182 -3.92 -3.30 9.84
C THR A 182 -3.26 -4.25 8.86
N ILE A 183 -1.98 -4.02 8.50
CA ILE A 183 -1.27 -4.85 7.51
C ILE A 183 -1.16 -6.29 8.05
N PRO A 184 -1.59 -7.32 7.29
CA PRO A 184 -1.46 -8.71 7.74
C PRO A 184 0.01 -9.12 7.88
N ILE A 185 0.31 -9.90 8.92
CA ILE A 185 1.70 -10.25 9.30
C ILE A 185 2.39 -11.22 8.33
N ASP A 186 1.62 -11.95 7.52
CA ASP A 186 2.08 -13.02 6.64
C ASP A 186 2.23 -12.60 5.16
N ILE A 187 1.98 -11.33 4.83
CA ILE A 187 2.03 -10.84 3.45
C ILE A 187 3.41 -11.06 2.79
N ASP A 188 3.43 -11.50 1.54
CA ASP A 188 4.68 -11.72 0.80
C ASP A 188 5.22 -10.41 0.22
N VAL A 189 4.34 -9.57 -0.32
CA VAL A 189 4.68 -8.30 -0.95
C VAL A 189 3.89 -7.16 -0.32
N LEU A 190 4.59 -6.09 0.06
CA LEU A 190 3.99 -4.83 0.51
C LEU A 190 4.16 -3.78 -0.58
N VAL A 191 3.10 -3.03 -0.88
CA VAL A 191 3.16 -1.85 -1.75
C VAL A 191 2.57 -0.67 -0.99
N THR A 192 3.37 0.35 -0.72
CA THR A 192 2.90 1.60 -0.13
C THR A 192 3.33 2.76 -1.00
N HIS A 193 2.58 3.85 -1.01
CA HIS A 193 3.04 5.02 -1.75
C HIS A 193 4.31 5.62 -1.10
N THR A 194 4.30 5.80 0.22
CA THR A 194 5.46 6.29 1.00
C THR A 194 6.51 5.20 1.26
N PRO A 195 7.81 5.53 1.30
CA PRO A 195 8.84 4.64 1.84
C PRO A 195 8.80 4.59 3.38
N PRO A 196 9.38 3.56 4.00
CA PRO A 196 9.63 3.54 5.44
C PRO A 196 10.80 4.48 5.77
N LEU A 197 10.84 5.01 7.00
CA LEU A 197 11.92 5.90 7.42
C LEU A 197 13.30 5.24 7.25
N THR A 198 14.29 5.99 6.80
CA THR A 198 15.71 5.59 6.57
C THR A 198 16.01 4.61 5.44
N HIS A 199 15.00 4.01 4.77
CA HIS A 199 15.23 3.13 3.62
C HIS A 199 14.62 3.70 2.35
N CYS A 200 15.47 3.97 1.36
CA CYS A 200 15.06 4.50 0.06
C CYS A 200 14.15 5.75 0.15
N ASP A 201 14.40 6.61 1.15
CA ASP A 201 13.55 7.75 1.53
C ASP A 201 14.33 9.08 1.63
N GLN A 202 15.54 9.11 1.08
CA GLN A 202 16.41 10.27 1.13
C GLN A 202 15.81 11.42 0.33
N SER A 203 15.81 12.62 0.92
CA SER A 203 15.42 13.83 0.22
C SER A 203 16.57 14.35 -0.66
N SER A 204 16.35 15.46 -1.36
CA SER A 204 17.44 16.15 -2.08
C SER A 204 18.47 16.78 -1.15
N VAL A 205 18.18 16.86 0.16
CA VAL A 205 19.09 17.37 1.18
C VAL A 205 19.79 16.18 1.84
N ALA A 206 21.13 16.19 1.83
CA ALA A 206 21.91 15.11 2.41
C ALA A 206 21.62 14.92 3.90
N GLY A 207 21.30 13.69 4.30
CA GLY A 207 21.00 13.32 5.68
C GLY A 207 19.55 13.57 6.11
N ASP A 208 18.69 14.08 5.22
CA ASP A 208 17.27 14.28 5.47
C ASP A 208 16.45 13.08 4.93
N HIS A 209 15.53 12.62 5.75
CA HIS A 209 14.77 11.38 5.57
C HIS A 209 13.28 11.68 5.72
N LEU A 210 12.51 11.34 4.68
CA LEU A 210 11.09 11.71 4.59
C LEU A 210 10.14 10.53 4.76
N GLY A 211 10.66 9.32 4.96
CA GLY A 211 9.87 8.11 5.14
C GLY A 211 9.07 8.08 6.43
N CYS A 212 8.23 7.06 6.57
CA CYS A 212 7.35 6.89 7.72
C CYS A 212 7.98 5.99 8.81
N GLU A 213 8.06 6.51 10.03
CA GLU A 213 8.59 5.80 11.21
C GLU A 213 7.72 4.62 11.64
N GLU A 214 6.39 4.79 11.74
CA GLU A 214 5.48 3.69 12.08
C GLU A 214 5.46 2.60 11.00
N LEU A 215 5.68 2.96 9.73
CA LEU A 215 5.83 1.97 8.65
C LEU A 215 7.12 1.17 8.80
N LEU A 216 8.23 1.79 9.19
CA LEU A 216 9.47 1.09 9.52
C LEU A 216 9.26 0.10 10.68
N THR A 217 8.54 0.52 11.73
CA THR A 217 8.17 -0.34 12.86
C THR A 217 7.41 -1.57 12.37
N VAL A 218 6.37 -1.40 11.55
CA VAL A 218 5.58 -2.50 11.00
C VAL A 218 6.43 -3.40 10.08
N LEU A 219 7.31 -2.81 9.26
CA LEU A 219 8.18 -3.57 8.37
C LEU A 219 9.12 -4.51 9.14
N SER A 220 9.66 -4.04 10.28
CA SER A 220 10.50 -4.85 11.16
C SER A 220 9.78 -6.03 11.81
N GLN A 221 8.44 -5.98 11.88
CA GLN A 221 7.58 -7.01 12.46
C GLN A 221 7.11 -8.02 11.41
N ILE A 222 6.55 -7.55 10.30
CA ILE A 222 5.93 -8.42 9.28
C ILE A 222 6.95 -8.96 8.26
N ARG A 223 8.03 -8.21 8.03
CA ARG A 223 9.21 -8.61 7.23
C ARG A 223 8.84 -9.25 5.88
N PRO A 224 8.16 -8.52 4.98
CA PRO A 224 7.76 -9.08 3.69
C PRO A 224 8.99 -9.38 2.81
N ARG A 225 8.82 -10.23 1.80
CA ARG A 225 9.87 -10.51 0.79
C ARG A 225 10.28 -9.25 0.07
N LEU A 226 9.29 -8.47 -0.34
CA LEU A 226 9.47 -7.25 -1.11
C LEU A 226 8.54 -6.16 -0.57
N HIS A 227 9.11 -4.97 -0.36
CA HIS A 227 8.38 -3.73 -0.14
C HIS A 227 8.65 -2.79 -1.30
N VAL A 228 7.62 -2.46 -2.08
CA VAL A 228 7.69 -1.51 -3.20
C VAL A 228 7.06 -0.19 -2.79
N CYS A 229 7.75 0.91 -3.03
CA CYS A 229 7.31 2.26 -2.71
C CYS A 229 7.73 3.30 -3.76
N GLY A 230 7.29 4.54 -3.58
CA GLY A 230 7.61 5.68 -4.44
C GLY A 230 7.66 6.96 -3.61
N HIS A 231 6.96 8.01 -4.07
CA HIS A 231 6.73 9.30 -3.41
C HIS A 231 7.97 10.19 -3.24
N ILE A 232 9.05 9.64 -2.69
CA ILE A 232 10.31 10.37 -2.45
C ILE A 232 11.25 10.14 -3.64
N HIS A 233 11.13 10.98 -4.67
CA HIS A 233 11.84 10.79 -5.95
C HIS A 233 13.37 10.64 -5.82
N PRO A 234 14.08 11.44 -5.00
CA PRO A 234 15.52 11.28 -4.83
C PRO A 234 15.91 9.97 -4.11
N GLY A 235 14.97 9.35 -3.40
CA GLY A 235 15.15 8.09 -2.70
C GLY A 235 15.10 6.85 -3.60
N ARG A 236 14.92 7.00 -4.92
CA ARG A 236 14.91 5.86 -5.86
C ARG A 236 16.13 4.97 -5.63
N GLY A 237 15.87 3.70 -5.36
CA GLY A 237 16.91 2.72 -5.07
C GLY A 237 16.34 1.40 -4.58
N ALA A 238 17.23 0.53 -4.13
CA ALA A 238 16.85 -0.69 -3.45
C ALA A 238 17.82 -1.00 -2.30
N GLU A 239 17.30 -1.59 -1.23
CA GLU A 239 18.06 -2.00 -0.07
C GLU A 239 17.58 -3.38 0.41
N ARG A 240 18.51 -4.28 0.72
CA ARG A 240 18.21 -5.53 1.43
C ARG A 240 18.45 -5.29 2.91
N VAL A 241 17.39 -5.22 3.68
CA VAL A 241 17.41 -5.00 5.12
C VAL A 241 17.35 -6.35 5.82
N ARG A 242 18.28 -6.62 6.72
CA ARG A 242 18.25 -7.78 7.62
C ARG A 242 17.82 -7.33 9.00
N TRP A 243 16.78 -7.95 9.53
CA TRP A 243 16.24 -7.69 10.85
C TRP A 243 16.88 -8.62 11.87
N LYS A 244 17.18 -8.14 13.09
CA LYS A 244 17.61 -9.04 14.17
C LYS A 244 16.44 -9.92 14.60
N ALA A 245 16.73 -11.16 14.97
CA ALA A 245 15.79 -11.98 15.71
C ALA A 245 15.51 -11.27 17.04
N GLY A 246 14.23 -11.03 17.36
CA GLY A 246 13.89 -10.32 18.60
C GLY A 246 14.51 -11.04 19.81
N ASN A 247 15.05 -10.28 20.77
CA ASN A 247 15.45 -10.83 22.07
C ASN A 247 14.21 -10.86 22.99
N PRO A 248 13.68 -12.05 23.36
CA PRO A 248 12.45 -12.14 24.15
C PRO A 248 12.58 -11.51 25.55
N ASP A 249 13.80 -11.22 26.03
CA ASP A 249 14.06 -10.62 27.34
C ASP A 249 14.19 -9.09 27.34
N SER A 250 14.18 -8.42 26.19
CA SER A 250 14.22 -6.95 26.16
C SER A 250 12.83 -6.37 26.43
N ARG A 251 12.47 -6.21 27.71
CA ARG A 251 11.33 -5.38 28.17
C ARG A 251 11.60 -3.88 28.00
N GLY A 252 12.06 -3.47 26.83
CA GLY A 252 12.41 -2.10 26.52
C GLY A 252 12.22 -1.82 25.04
N HIS A 253 11.75 -0.61 24.72
CA HIS A 253 11.62 -0.05 23.39
C HIS A 253 12.96 -0.05 22.63
N VAL A 254 13.40 -1.19 22.09
CA VAL A 254 14.49 -1.22 21.10
C VAL A 254 13.82 -1.06 19.74
N ALA A 255 13.69 0.20 19.32
CA ALA A 255 12.73 0.61 18.31
C ALA A 255 13.00 0.06 16.89
N TYR A 256 14.27 -0.21 16.52
CA TYR A 256 14.62 -0.69 15.18
C TYR A 256 15.90 -1.50 15.25
N ASP A 257 15.82 -2.81 15.51
CA ASP A 257 17.04 -3.62 15.66
C ASP A 257 17.40 -4.27 14.31
N GLU A 258 17.83 -3.43 13.36
CA GLU A 258 18.43 -3.85 12.10
C GLU A 258 19.79 -4.52 12.35
N ALA A 259 20.02 -5.67 11.71
CA ALA A 259 21.29 -6.38 11.77
C ALA A 259 22.26 -5.88 10.69
N ALA A 260 21.76 -5.60 9.49
CA ALA A 260 22.54 -5.15 8.35
C ALA A 260 21.65 -4.54 7.26
N VAL A 261 22.21 -3.61 6.49
CA VAL A 261 21.58 -3.07 5.27
C VAL A 261 22.58 -3.18 4.13
N GLU A 262 22.18 -3.86 3.06
CA GLU A 262 22.94 -3.95 1.82
C GLU A 262 22.28 -3.07 0.76
N ARG A 263 22.97 -2.02 0.32
CA ARG A 263 22.47 -1.09 -0.69
C ARG A 263 22.73 -1.62 -2.08
N TRP A 264 21.72 -1.56 -2.94
CA TRP A 264 21.84 -1.90 -4.34
C TRP A 264 22.55 -0.78 -5.12
N GLU A 265 23.54 -1.18 -5.90
CA GLU A 265 24.12 -0.33 -6.94
C GLU A 265 23.44 -0.68 -8.28
N ASP A 266 22.82 0.31 -8.93
CA ASP A 266 22.11 0.08 -10.19
C ASP A 266 23.11 -0.44 -11.24
N PRO A 267 22.94 -1.68 -11.77
CA PRO A 267 23.86 -2.22 -12.77
C PRO A 267 23.76 -1.49 -14.11
N SER A 268 22.79 -0.59 -14.27
CA SER A 268 22.65 0.26 -15.42
C SER A 268 22.07 1.63 -15.06
N PRO A 269 22.88 2.56 -14.53
CA PRO A 269 22.39 3.87 -14.09
C PRO A 269 22.10 4.83 -15.26
N ASP A 270 22.68 4.61 -16.45
CA ASP A 270 22.39 5.46 -17.62
C ASP A 270 20.95 5.20 -18.12
N PRO A 271 20.06 6.22 -18.08
CA PRO A 271 18.68 6.08 -18.53
C PRO A 271 18.55 5.82 -20.04
N ARG A 272 19.59 6.11 -20.84
CA ARG A 272 19.63 5.84 -22.28
C ARG A 272 20.07 4.41 -22.59
N SER A 273 20.61 3.69 -21.60
CA SER A 273 21.05 2.30 -21.79
C SER A 273 19.85 1.37 -21.94
N ALA A 274 19.96 0.43 -22.88
CA ALA A 274 18.97 -0.64 -23.04
C ALA A 274 19.05 -1.72 -21.95
N LYS A 275 20.09 -1.71 -21.10
CA LYS A 275 20.23 -2.64 -19.98
C LYS A 275 19.21 -2.31 -18.88
N ILE A 276 18.70 -3.35 -18.23
CA ILE A 276 17.72 -3.24 -17.15
C ILE A 276 18.39 -2.90 -15.82
N SER A 277 17.68 -2.15 -14.98
CA SER A 277 18.05 -1.88 -13.59
C SER A 277 17.57 -3.04 -12.71
N LEU A 278 18.38 -4.12 -12.66
CA LEU A 278 18.01 -5.39 -12.03
C LEU A 278 18.44 -5.46 -10.56
N VAL A 279 17.51 -5.88 -9.70
CA VAL A 279 17.72 -6.39 -8.35
C VAL A 279 17.46 -7.90 -8.38
N ASP A 280 18.52 -8.71 -8.42
CA ASP A 280 18.42 -10.17 -8.46
C ASP A 280 18.49 -10.75 -7.04
N LEU A 281 17.35 -11.24 -6.55
CA LEU A 281 17.16 -11.84 -5.24
C LEU A 281 17.00 -13.37 -5.33
N THR A 282 17.39 -13.98 -6.45
CA THR A 282 17.26 -15.42 -6.70
C THR A 282 18.54 -16.17 -6.34
N ALA A 283 18.40 -17.46 -6.02
CA ALA A 283 19.55 -18.31 -5.73
C ALA A 283 20.42 -18.64 -6.97
N ARG A 284 19.88 -18.51 -8.18
CA ARG A 284 20.53 -18.97 -9.42
C ARG A 284 21.44 -17.93 -10.08
N GLY A 285 21.35 -16.66 -9.71
CA GLY A 285 22.15 -15.56 -10.28
C GLY A 285 23.57 -15.43 -9.74
N GLY A 286 24.00 -16.29 -8.82
CA GLY A 286 25.25 -16.14 -8.06
C GLY A 286 25.14 -15.18 -6.88
N ASN A 287 24.00 -14.48 -6.74
CA ASN A 287 23.65 -13.68 -5.57
C ASN A 287 23.02 -14.56 -4.48
N ARG A 288 23.11 -14.10 -3.23
CA ARG A 288 22.44 -14.77 -2.10
C ARG A 288 20.92 -14.50 -2.23
N PRO A 289 20.07 -15.54 -2.24
CA PRO A 289 18.63 -15.33 -2.17
C PRO A 289 18.27 -14.61 -0.87
N LEU A 290 17.08 -14.02 -0.79
CA LEU A 290 16.62 -13.50 0.51
C LEU A 290 16.54 -14.63 1.54
N ASP A 291 16.97 -14.33 2.76
CA ASP A 291 16.93 -15.24 3.90
C ASP A 291 15.49 -15.37 4.43
N PHE A 292 14.74 -16.27 3.78
CA PHE A 292 13.35 -16.58 4.04
C PHE A 292 13.22 -18.04 4.44
N HIS A 293 13.03 -18.27 5.74
CA HIS A 293 12.63 -19.56 6.26
C HIS A 293 11.14 -19.55 6.54
N ASP A 294 10.27 -19.72 5.54
CA ASP A 294 8.84 -19.91 5.81
C ASP A 294 8.70 -21.09 6.78
N LEU A 295 8.32 -20.83 8.03
CA LEU A 295 8.02 -21.89 8.98
C LEU A 295 6.70 -22.54 8.57
N GLU A 296 6.58 -23.84 8.80
CA GLU A 296 5.33 -24.57 8.59
C GLU A 296 4.19 -23.85 9.35
N PRO A 297 2.99 -23.68 8.74
CA PRO A 297 1.83 -23.21 9.47
C PRO A 297 1.60 -24.12 10.68
N VAL A 298 1.56 -23.56 11.90
CA VAL A 298 1.29 -24.35 13.10
C VAL A 298 -0.12 -24.94 12.98
N PRO A 299 -0.28 -26.29 12.94
CA PRO A 299 -1.60 -26.89 12.80
C PRO A 299 -2.48 -26.51 13.98
N GLY A 300 -3.60 -25.82 13.72
CA GLY A 300 -4.56 -25.40 14.75
C GLY A 300 -4.56 -23.91 15.09
N VAL A 301 -3.62 -23.12 14.55
CA VAL A 301 -3.73 -21.65 14.58
C VAL A 301 -4.39 -21.18 13.29
N SER A 302 -5.73 -21.25 13.25
CA SER A 302 -6.50 -20.52 12.25
C SER A 302 -6.56 -19.06 12.68
N CYS A 303 -5.68 -18.22 12.12
CA CYS A 303 -5.96 -16.78 12.06
C CYS A 303 -7.06 -16.58 11.01
N SER A 304 -8.28 -16.96 11.37
CA SER A 304 -9.46 -16.54 10.62
C SER A 304 -9.45 -15.01 10.63
N PRO A 305 -9.53 -14.33 9.48
CA PRO A 305 -9.83 -12.91 9.51
C PRO A 305 -11.19 -12.81 10.18
N THR A 306 -11.22 -12.28 11.41
CA THR A 306 -12.49 -11.76 11.91
C THR A 306 -12.74 -10.56 11.03
N LEU A 307 -13.45 -10.78 9.92
CA LEU A 307 -14.16 -9.74 9.21
C LEU A 307 -14.96 -9.04 10.30
N LEU A 308 -14.48 -7.88 10.75
CA LEU A 308 -15.37 -6.92 11.35
C LEU A 308 -16.49 -6.73 10.32
N PRO A 309 -17.78 -6.85 10.70
CA PRO A 309 -18.85 -6.63 9.76
C PRO A 309 -18.61 -5.26 9.14
N ALA A 310 -18.56 -5.22 7.80
CA ALA A 310 -18.57 -3.97 7.06
C ALA A 310 -19.68 -3.11 7.69
N GLY A 311 -19.30 -1.97 8.27
CA GLY A 311 -20.27 -0.99 8.71
C GLY A 311 -21.10 -0.64 7.48
N THR A 312 -22.33 -1.14 7.45
CA THR A 312 -23.31 -0.81 6.42
C THR A 312 -23.58 0.68 6.55
N LEU A 313 -22.87 1.51 5.80
CA LEU A 313 -23.39 2.81 5.44
C LEU A 313 -24.63 2.53 4.59
N HIS A 314 -25.80 2.77 5.19
CA HIS A 314 -27.09 2.67 4.53
C HIS A 314 -27.09 3.54 3.26
N HIS A 315 -26.82 2.93 2.12
CA HIS A 315 -27.23 3.46 0.84
C HIS A 315 -28.71 3.15 0.66
N GLY A 316 -29.54 4.18 0.82
CA GLY A 316 -30.95 4.11 0.43
C GLY A 316 -31.05 3.81 -1.06
N ASN A 317 -31.51 2.60 -1.38
CA ASN A 317 -31.97 2.25 -2.72
C ASN A 317 -33.18 3.12 -3.06
N VAL A 318 -33.07 3.95 -4.09
CA VAL A 318 -34.23 4.49 -4.80
C VAL A 318 -34.40 3.64 -6.08
N PRO A 319 -35.54 2.97 -6.29
CA PRO A 319 -35.77 2.22 -7.52
C PRO A 319 -35.91 3.17 -8.71
N ILE A 320 -35.25 2.81 -9.81
CA ILE A 320 -35.47 3.39 -11.13
C ILE A 320 -36.78 2.80 -11.64
N ASP A 321 -37.82 3.61 -11.76
CA ASP A 321 -39.00 3.26 -12.54
C ASP A 321 -38.99 4.05 -13.86
N ARG A 322 -39.20 3.31 -14.95
CA ARG A 322 -39.40 3.84 -16.29
C ARG A 322 -40.92 3.83 -16.53
N ASP A 323 -41.55 4.98 -16.71
CA ASP A 323 -42.26 5.30 -17.95
C ASP A 323 -43.01 6.64 -17.94
N GLU A 324 -43.06 7.22 -19.15
CA GLU A 324 -44.12 8.05 -19.74
C GLU A 324 -44.49 9.47 -19.22
N ARG A 325 -44.18 10.42 -20.11
CA ARG A 325 -45.05 11.45 -20.74
C ARG A 325 -46.15 12.16 -19.91
N ASP A 326 -46.04 13.48 -20.04
CA ASP A 326 -47.07 14.50 -20.27
C ASP A 326 -47.31 15.61 -19.23
N ARG A 327 -47.29 16.81 -19.82
CA ARG A 327 -47.74 18.16 -19.45
C ARG A 327 -48.80 18.26 -18.35
N ASP A 328 -48.67 19.22 -17.43
CA ASP A 328 -49.28 20.56 -17.49
C ASP A 328 -49.32 21.23 -16.09
N SER A 329 -49.38 22.56 -16.13
CA SER A 329 -49.50 23.63 -15.15
C SER A 329 -50.35 23.45 -13.88
N GLY A 330 -50.03 24.24 -12.83
CA GLY A 330 -50.94 24.47 -11.71
C GLY A 330 -50.35 25.23 -10.51
N LEU A 331 -50.62 26.54 -10.44
CA LEU A 331 -50.36 27.45 -9.32
C LEU A 331 -51.18 27.09 -8.06
N SER A 332 -50.66 27.33 -6.85
CA SER A 332 -51.21 28.33 -5.91
C SER A 332 -50.68 28.21 -4.48
N ARG A 333 -50.33 29.38 -3.94
CA ARG A 333 -50.12 29.76 -2.54
C ARG A 333 -51.23 29.28 -1.58
N THR A 334 -50.89 29.11 -0.30
CA THR A 334 -51.40 29.98 0.79
C THR A 334 -50.69 29.71 2.11
N SER A 335 -50.69 30.74 2.94
CA SER A 335 -49.90 31.03 4.13
C SER A 335 -50.74 31.04 5.41
N ARG A 336 -50.04 31.06 6.56
CA ARG A 336 -50.41 31.54 7.93
C ARG A 336 -50.74 30.40 8.90
N THR A 337 -50.46 30.40 10.21
CA THR A 337 -49.81 31.25 11.25
C THR A 337 -50.05 30.47 12.57
N GLY A 338 -49.20 30.56 13.62
CA GLY A 338 -49.66 30.29 14.99
C GLY A 338 -48.74 29.50 15.93
N SER A 339 -47.96 30.26 16.69
CA SER A 339 -47.41 30.11 18.06
C SER A 339 -47.73 28.89 18.98
N ASP A 340 -46.65 28.55 19.71
CA ASP A 340 -46.54 28.08 21.11
C ASP A 340 -46.98 26.66 21.52
N LEU A 341 -45.98 25.82 21.88
CA LEU A 341 -45.68 25.40 23.27
C LEU A 341 -44.83 24.11 23.26
N ASN A 342 -43.75 24.14 24.02
CA ASN A 342 -42.87 23.02 24.34
C ASN A 342 -43.60 22.07 25.32
N PRO A 343 -43.45 20.74 25.18
CA PRO A 343 -42.71 20.06 26.24
C PRO A 343 -41.72 19.01 25.72
N SER A 344 -40.64 18.90 26.47
CA SER A 344 -39.60 17.86 26.47
C SER A 344 -40.09 16.46 26.09
N LEU A 345 -39.37 15.78 25.19
CA LEU A 345 -39.14 14.33 25.28
C LEU A 345 -37.95 13.89 24.39
N ALA A 346 -36.95 13.29 25.04
CA ALA A 346 -35.95 12.35 24.55
C ALA A 346 -35.09 12.72 23.30
N THR A 347 -33.91 13.28 23.57
CA THR A 347 -32.74 13.17 22.69
C THR A 347 -32.09 11.81 22.91
N ASP A 348 -32.21 10.90 21.94
CA ASP A 348 -31.43 9.67 21.89
C ASP A 348 -29.98 10.00 21.46
N THR A 349 -29.16 10.35 22.44
CA THR A 349 -27.71 10.25 22.36
C THR A 349 -27.31 8.81 22.67
N PRO A 350 -26.57 8.09 21.82
CA PRO A 350 -25.89 6.88 22.25
C PRO A 350 -24.72 7.29 23.14
N SER A 351 -24.96 7.22 24.45
CA SER A 351 -23.93 7.20 25.48
C SER A 351 -22.98 6.04 25.20
N ILE A 352 -21.71 6.33 24.93
CA ILE A 352 -20.65 5.33 24.92
C ILE A 352 -20.45 4.88 26.37
N GLY A 353 -20.99 3.71 26.68
CA GLY A 353 -20.75 3.02 27.95
C GLY A 353 -19.26 2.77 28.11
N SER A 354 -18.73 3.26 29.22
CA SER A 354 -17.43 2.89 29.74
C SER A 354 -17.45 1.42 30.14
N ASP A 355 -16.86 0.56 29.32
CA ASP A 355 -16.42 -0.76 29.76
C ASP A 355 -14.96 -0.96 29.34
N SER A 356 -14.11 -0.78 30.35
CA SER A 356 -13.01 -1.67 30.69
C SER A 356 -11.95 -1.96 29.62
N LEU A 357 -10.89 -1.15 29.69
CA LEU A 357 -9.48 -1.55 29.50
C LEU A 357 -9.20 -2.47 28.30
N ASN A 358 -8.99 -1.86 27.14
CA ASN A 358 -8.28 -2.49 26.03
C ASN A 358 -6.82 -2.71 26.47
N PRO A 359 -6.35 -3.95 26.74
CA PRO A 359 -4.93 -4.14 26.94
C PRO A 359 -4.28 -4.02 25.57
N ALA A 360 -3.20 -3.24 25.52
CA ALA A 360 -2.23 -3.24 24.43
C ALA A 360 -2.13 -4.64 23.82
N ARG A 361 -2.15 -4.71 22.47
CA ARG A 361 -1.73 -5.91 21.73
C ARG A 361 -0.56 -6.50 22.50
N SER A 362 -0.74 -7.68 23.06
CA SER A 362 0.35 -8.36 23.73
C SER A 362 1.40 -8.61 22.66
N ASP A 363 2.49 -7.84 22.73
CA ASP A 363 3.69 -7.96 21.88
C ASP A 363 4.25 -9.40 21.89
N GLN A 364 3.75 -10.25 22.79
CA GLN A 364 4.03 -11.67 22.88
C GLN A 364 3.65 -12.47 21.62
N ALA A 365 2.60 -12.09 20.89
CA ALA A 365 2.23 -12.82 19.66
C ALA A 365 3.22 -12.54 18.50
N ALA A 366 3.76 -11.31 18.41
CA ALA A 366 4.81 -10.94 17.46
C ALA A 366 6.19 -11.50 17.87
N PHE A 367 6.40 -11.75 19.17
CA PHE A 367 7.61 -12.38 19.68
C PHE A 367 7.64 -13.91 19.53
N VAL A 368 6.49 -14.56 19.35
CA VAL A 368 6.37 -16.02 19.40
C VAL A 368 5.87 -16.64 18.07
N ALA A 369 5.30 -15.86 17.15
CA ALA A 369 4.96 -16.34 15.79
C ALA A 369 5.79 -15.56 14.75
N GLY A 370 6.55 -16.16 13.85
CA GLY A 370 6.44 -17.52 13.31
C GLY A 370 6.59 -17.55 11.78
N THR A 371 7.22 -16.56 11.14
CA THR A 371 7.45 -16.57 9.68
C THR A 371 8.85 -17.02 9.29
N GLY A 372 9.82 -17.04 10.23
CA GLY A 372 11.26 -17.29 9.98
C GLY A 372 11.93 -16.34 8.97
N ARG A 373 11.24 -15.26 8.59
CA ARG A 373 11.72 -14.23 7.65
C ARG A 373 12.72 -13.32 8.36
N CYS A 374 13.92 -13.21 7.81
CA CYS A 374 15.00 -12.41 8.40
C CYS A 374 15.35 -11.19 7.55
N GLU A 375 14.92 -11.14 6.30
CA GLU A 375 15.25 -10.05 5.38
C GLU A 375 14.01 -9.45 4.72
N THR A 376 14.11 -8.20 4.30
CA THR A 376 13.14 -7.53 3.42
C THR A 376 13.91 -6.76 2.36
N CYS A 377 13.51 -6.88 1.10
CA CYS A 377 14.00 -5.98 0.05
C CYS A 377 13.07 -4.76 -0.03
N VAL A 378 13.58 -3.57 0.23
CA VAL A 378 12.85 -2.30 0.04
C VAL A 378 13.26 -1.72 -1.32
N VAL A 379 12.30 -1.38 -2.15
CA VAL A 379 12.51 -0.76 -3.47
C VAL A 379 11.70 0.52 -3.55
N ASN A 380 12.38 1.65 -3.73
CA ASN A 380 11.74 2.87 -4.19
C ASN A 380 11.86 2.93 -5.72
N CYS A 381 10.73 2.86 -6.41
CA CYS A 381 10.64 2.77 -7.86
C CYS A 381 10.18 4.08 -8.52
N SER A 382 10.39 5.24 -7.89
CA SER A 382 10.08 6.55 -8.47
C SER A 382 10.69 6.71 -9.87
N VAL A 383 9.82 6.87 -10.86
CA VAL A 383 10.18 7.03 -12.26
C VAL A 383 10.60 8.47 -12.54
N VAL A 384 9.89 9.47 -12.02
CA VAL A 384 10.36 10.85 -12.15
C VAL A 384 11.58 11.07 -11.28
N ALA A 385 12.66 11.59 -11.88
CA ALA A 385 13.94 11.80 -11.20
C ALA A 385 14.13 13.23 -10.69
N THR A 386 13.36 14.18 -11.24
CA THR A 386 13.51 15.61 -10.99
C THR A 386 12.25 16.17 -10.35
N ASN A 387 12.41 16.94 -9.29
CA ASN A 387 11.30 17.67 -8.68
C ASN A 387 10.86 18.85 -9.56
N TRP A 388 9.59 19.27 -9.43
CA TRP A 388 9.10 20.49 -10.06
C TRP A 388 9.50 21.73 -9.24
N PRO A 389 9.85 22.86 -9.87
CA PRO A 389 10.01 23.06 -11.31
C PRO A 389 11.28 22.38 -11.83
N HIS A 390 11.15 21.62 -12.92
CA HIS A 390 12.25 20.80 -13.45
C HIS A 390 13.33 21.67 -14.11
N ALA A 391 14.31 22.12 -13.34
CA ALA A 391 15.48 22.79 -13.87
C ALA A 391 16.23 21.82 -14.82
N GLY A 392 16.27 22.15 -16.12
CA GLY A 392 16.84 21.27 -17.16
C GLY A 392 15.87 20.25 -17.77
N GLY A 393 14.58 20.35 -17.47
CA GLY A 393 13.52 19.50 -18.02
C GLY A 393 13.25 18.24 -17.18
N LYS A 394 12.08 17.63 -17.39
CA LYS A 394 11.64 16.42 -16.68
C LYS A 394 12.55 15.25 -17.07
N GLN A 395 13.21 14.64 -16.10
CA GLN A 395 14.03 13.43 -16.30
C GLN A 395 13.33 12.22 -15.73
N LEU A 396 13.50 11.07 -16.40
CA LEU A 396 12.88 9.81 -16.02
C LEU A 396 13.96 8.76 -15.76
N ASN A 397 13.85 8.10 -14.61
CA ASN A 397 14.56 6.88 -14.27
C ASN A 397 13.94 5.67 -14.99
N LYS A 398 14.75 4.63 -15.15
CA LYS A 398 14.26 3.34 -15.64
C LYS A 398 13.47 2.60 -14.54
N PRO A 399 12.47 1.78 -14.93
CA PRO A 399 11.84 0.84 -14.02
C PRO A 399 12.88 -0.01 -13.28
N VAL A 400 12.63 -0.26 -11.99
CA VAL A 400 13.41 -1.22 -11.21
C VAL A 400 12.83 -2.60 -11.48
N VAL A 401 13.67 -3.56 -11.87
CA VAL A 401 13.26 -4.94 -12.13
C VAL A 401 13.75 -5.81 -10.99
N VAL A 402 12.84 -6.56 -10.36
CA VAL A 402 13.16 -7.46 -9.26
C VAL A 402 12.93 -8.89 -9.71
N ASP A 403 13.95 -9.73 -9.65
CA ASP A 403 13.80 -11.18 -9.79
C ASP A 403 13.72 -11.78 -8.39
N LEU A 404 12.58 -12.39 -8.05
CA LEU A 404 12.29 -12.90 -6.70
C LEU A 404 11.75 -14.34 -6.78
N ASP A 405 12.26 -15.22 -5.93
CA ASP A 405 11.73 -16.59 -5.79
C ASP A 405 10.45 -16.56 -4.94
N LEU A 406 9.31 -16.89 -5.56
CA LEU A 406 7.98 -16.92 -4.94
C LEU A 406 7.37 -18.33 -4.92
N PRO A 407 6.48 -18.64 -3.96
CA PRO A 407 5.85 -19.96 -3.86
C PRO A 407 5.08 -20.37 -5.11
N VAL A 408 5.13 -21.65 -5.46
CA VAL A 408 4.32 -22.31 -6.46
C VAL A 408 3.26 -23.14 -5.74
N ARG A 409 1.99 -22.97 -6.10
CA ARG A 409 0.96 -23.93 -5.69
C ARG A 409 1.01 -25.14 -6.63
N VAL A 410 1.30 -26.32 -6.05
CA VAL A 410 1.33 -27.61 -6.75
C VAL A 410 -0.08 -28.12 -6.99
#